data_AF-A0A2M7ED93-F1
#
_entry.id   AF-A0A2M7ED93-F1
#
_cell.length_a   1.000
_cell.length_b   1.000
_cell.length_c   1.000
_cell.angle_alpha   90.00
_cell.angle_beta   90.00
_cell.angle_gamma   90.00
#
_symmetry.space_group_name_H-M   'P 1'
#
loop_
_entity.id
_entity.type
_entity.pdbx_description
1 polymer ?
#
loop_
_entity_poly.entity_id
_entity_poly.type
_entity_poly.pdbx_seq_one_letter_code
_entity_poly.pdbx_strand_id
1 'polypeptide(L)' 'MTEETRNERFKRIASKRTNDILEKIRILGNCSNKSSYEYTEEEVNKIFSEIDKQLKLIKAKF' A
#
# COMPACT_ATOMS: atom_id res chain seq x y z
N MET A 1 -9.16 -32.66 -3.91
CA MET A 1 -8.66 -31.43 -3.26
C MET A 1 -9.87 -30.72 -2.70
N THR A 2 -9.91 -30.45 -1.39
CA THR A 2 -11.04 -29.74 -0.75
C THR A 2 -11.01 -28.28 -1.16
N GLU A 3 -12.16 -27.74 -1.60
CA GLU A 3 -12.30 -26.31 -1.90
C GLU A 3 -12.13 -25.47 -0.62
N GLU A 4 -11.49 -24.31 -0.75
CA GLU A 4 -11.30 -23.38 0.36
C GLU A 4 -12.62 -22.78 0.86
N THR A 5 -12.76 -22.61 2.18
CA THR A 5 -13.88 -21.86 2.76
C THR A 5 -13.76 -20.36 2.43
N ARG A 6 -14.88 -19.62 2.54
CA ARG A 6 -14.89 -18.16 2.34
C ARG A 6 -13.90 -17.44 3.29
N ASN A 7 -13.74 -17.93 4.52
CA ASN A 7 -12.82 -17.36 5.49
C ASN A 7 -11.34 -17.61 5.12
N GLU A 8 -11.01 -18.84 4.71
CA GLU A 8 -9.65 -19.18 4.26
C GLU A 8 -9.28 -18.39 3.01
N ARG A 9 -10.22 -18.27 2.05
CA ARG A 9 -10.05 -17.44 0.87
C ARG A 9 -9.79 -15.99 1.23
N PHE A 10 -10.55 -15.42 2.17
CA PHE A 10 -10.33 -14.06 2.65
C PHE A 10 -8.95 -13.90 3.26
N LYS A 11 -8.54 -14.77 4.20
CA LYS A 11 -7.21 -14.72 4.83
C LYS A 11 -6.10 -14.78 3.78
N ARG A 12 -6.15 -15.76 2.88
CA ARG A 12 -5.13 -15.95 1.84
C ARG A 12 -5.01 -14.73 0.93
N ILE A 13 -6.14 -14.19 0.44
CA ILE A 13 -6.15 -13.05 -0.48
C ILE A 13 -5.77 -11.76 0.25
N ALA A 14 -6.31 -11.52 1.44
CA ALA A 14 -6.03 -10.33 2.24
C ALA A 14 -4.56 -10.27 2.63
N SER A 15 -4.00 -11.36 3.19
CA SER A 15 -2.58 -11.41 3.56
C SER A 15 -1.66 -11.18 2.36
N LYS A 16 -1.94 -11.80 1.22
CA LYS A 16 -1.16 -11.55 0.00
C LYS A 16 -1.20 -10.06 -0.39
N ARG A 17 -2.39 -9.47 -0.46
CA ARG A 17 -2.55 -8.06 -0.83
C ARG A 17 -1.89 -7.11 0.17
N THR A 18 -1.95 -7.41 1.47
CA THR A 18 -1.26 -6.63 2.49
C THR A 18 0.24 -6.64 2.26
N ASN A 19 0.84 -7.81 2.01
CA ASN A 19 2.27 -7.92 1.74
C ASN A 19 2.67 -7.16 0.46
N ASP A 20 1.87 -7.28 -0.60
CA ASP A 20 2.11 -6.56 -1.86
C ASP A 20 2.11 -5.04 -1.64
N ILE A 21 1.15 -4.51 -0.85
CA ILE A 21 1.07 -3.08 -0.52
C ILE A 21 2.29 -2.64 0.31
N LEU A 22 2.67 -3.40 1.33
CA LEU A 22 3.83 -3.10 2.17
C LEU A 22 5.12 -3.03 1.34
N GLU A 23 5.29 -3.96 0.39
CA GLU A 23 6.43 -3.96 -0.51
C GLU A 23 6.44 -2.74 -1.44
N LYS A 24 5.28 -2.33 -1.97
CA LYS A 24 5.18 -1.11 -2.79
C LYS A 24 5.50 0.16 -1.99
N ILE A 25 5.05 0.25 -0.74
CA ILE A 25 5.40 1.37 0.14
C ILE A 25 6.91 1.38 0.41
N ARG A 26 7.52 0.22 0.65
CA ARG A 26 8.97 0.10 0.83
C ARG A 26 9.74 0.58 -0.40
N ILE A 27 9.33 0.14 -1.59
CA ILE A 27 9.94 0.56 -2.86
C ILE A 27 9.78 2.07 -3.08
N LEU A 28 8.61 2.64 -2.79
CA LEU A 28 8.38 4.09 -2.85
C LEU A 28 9.36 4.84 -1.93
N GLY A 29 9.68 4.27 -0.76
CA GLY A 29 10.69 4.80 0.16
C GLY A 29 12.08 4.98 -0.47
N ASN A 30 12.44 4.22 -1.51
CA ASN A 30 13.72 4.39 -2.20
C ASN A 30 13.83 5.75 -2.93
N CYS A 31 12.69 6.35 -3.29
CA CYS A 31 12.66 7.69 -3.88
C CYS A 31 13.09 8.78 -2.89
N SER A 32 13.19 8.49 -1.59
CA SER A 32 13.73 9.42 -0.60
C SER A 32 15.21 9.75 -0.83
N ASN A 33 15.93 8.96 -1.63
CA ASN A 33 17.34 9.21 -1.91
C ASN A 33 17.55 10.49 -2.73
N LYS A 34 17.90 11.59 -2.04
CA LYS A 34 18.18 12.90 -2.65
C LYS A 34 19.43 12.94 -3.53
N SER A 35 20.31 11.94 -3.46
CA SER A 35 21.46 11.85 -4.38
C SER A 35 21.04 11.35 -5.77
N SER A 36 19.90 10.67 -5.87
CA SER A 36 19.38 10.08 -7.11
C SER A 36 18.16 10.83 -7.65
N TYR A 37 17.46 11.56 -6.79
CA TYR A 37 16.22 12.24 -7.12
C TYR A 37 16.19 13.66 -6.56
N GLU A 38 15.61 14.56 -7.33
CA GLU A 38 15.25 15.90 -6.90
C GLU A 38 13.73 15.95 -6.75
N TYR A 39 13.27 16.49 -5.62
CA TYR A 39 11.86 16.65 -5.33
C TYR A 39 11.68 17.73 -4.27
N THR A 40 10.52 18.36 -4.31
CA THR A 40 10.07 19.33 -3.33
C THR A 40 9.30 18.65 -2.20
N GLU A 41 9.18 19.33 -1.07
CA GLU A 41 8.33 18.87 0.02
C GLU A 41 6.85 18.78 -0.40
N GLU A 42 6.40 19.68 -1.29
CA GLU A 42 5.03 19.68 -1.81
C GLU A 42 4.74 18.41 -2.63
N GLU A 43 5.68 17.96 -3.45
CA GLU A 43 5.54 16.71 -4.23
C GLU A 43 5.46 15.49 -3.32
N VAL A 44 6.30 15.41 -2.29
CA VAL A 44 6.26 14.35 -1.28
C VAL A 44 4.92 14.36 -0.54
N ASN A 45 4.47 15.54 -0.10
CA ASN A 45 3.20 15.71 0.59
C ASN A 45 2.01 15.27 -0.28
N LYS A 46 2.00 15.62 -1.58
CA LYS A 46 0.95 15.18 -2.52
C LYS A 46 0.87 13.65 -2.60
N ILE A 47 2.01 12.97 -2.74
CA ILE A 47 2.09 11.50 -2.81
C ILE A 47 1.43 10.87 -1.57
N PHE A 48 1.86 11.26 -0.37
CA PHE A 48 1.34 10.67 0.86
C PHE A 48 -0.11 11.08 1.14
N SER A 49 -0.53 12.29 0.78
CA SER A 49 -1.92 12.72 0.94
C SER A 49 -2.91 11.85 0.17
N GLU A 50 -2.58 11.45 -1.06
CA GLU A 50 -3.47 10.62 -1.86
C GLU A 50 -3.45 9.16 -1.37
N ILE A 51 -2.30 8.64 -0.94
CA ILE A 51 -2.22 7.32 -0.30
C ILE A 51 -3.09 7.29 0.96
N ASP A 52 -2.97 8.27 1.85
CA ASP A 52 -3.73 8.34 3.09
C ASP A 52 -5.24 8.48 2.84
N LYS A 53 -5.62 9.27 1.84
CA LYS A 53 -7.02 9.41 1.41
C LYS A 53 -7.58 8.06 0.95
N GLN A 54 -6.85 7.32 0.10
CA GLN A 54 -7.30 6.00 -0.34
C GLN A 54 -7.36 5.01 0.83
N LEU A 55 -6.40 5.02 1.75
CA LEU A 55 -6.44 4.19 2.95
C LEU A 55 -7.68 4.48 3.81
N LYS A 56 -8.01 5.76 4.02
CA LYS A 56 -9.23 6.17 4.74
C LYS A 56 -10.49 5.67 4.05
N LEU A 57 -10.60 5.86 2.73
CA LEU A 57 -11.74 5.43 1.93
C LEU A 57 -11.95 3.91 1.96
N ILE A 58 -10.88 3.12 1.90
CA ILE A 58 -10.98 1.66 1.94
C ILE A 58 -11.27 1.14 3.35
N LYS A 59 -10.65 1.71 4.39
CA LYS A 59 -10.95 1.35 5.79
C LYS A 59 -12.42 1.55 6.13
N ALA A 60 -13.05 2.60 5.60
CA ALA A 60 -14.48 2.86 5.81
C ALA A 60 -15.43 1.80 5.19
N LYS A 61 -14.93 0.86 4.39
CA LYS A 61 -15.71 -0.24 3.79
C LYS A 61 -15.68 -1.54 4.60
N PHE A 62 -14.81 -1.62 5.62
CA PHE A 62 -14.71 -2.75 6.54
C PHE A 62 -15.50 -2.47 7.81
#